data_AF-A0AAE3XC97-F1
#
_entry.id   AF-A0AAE3XC97-F1
#
_cell.length_a   1.000
_cell.length_b   1.000
_cell.length_c   1.000
_cell.angle_alpha   90.00
_cell.angle_beta   90.00
_cell.angle_gamma   90.00
#
_symmetry.space_group_name_H-M   'P 1'
#
loop_
_entity.id
_entity.type
_entity.pdbx_description
1 polymer ?
#
loop_
_entity_poly.entity_id
_entity_poly.type
_entity_poly.pdbx_seq_one_letter_code
_entity_poly.pdbx_strand_id
1 'polypeptide(L)'
;MTAPARVTTVPLIYLNSVMHAGRLDPARVGENSGGGSLEGHSLSVSLCPQAWRRVARLGGTILFELYRSGGIFLDMHAVQGNARLLAAVLDWAVGQGLTEWQSRWQTWSQDEDGDWRYTLSASLQEAVAEAVDTHNLWEHLNEDEDTVDLSVLPVMDDGRSVVQEVRVPVGGAALRDLTGLNVGPNVDATDAVLIAWAMQVLPDLLGQDVDGVWWRETYRPAALSAPRGAIFPARVPAWQARREAWSNVDDAALLRAMPRTRRVKVPTGAPRVDVRQSGAEWKVTLVSVKPAVHLGWFETEAAAQRARQVALKRYAAGDGRSAGSGPRPARQAGA
;
A
#
# COMPACT_ATOMS: atom_id res chain seq x y z
N MET A 1 -11.08 -4.18 23.40
CA MET A 1 -10.31 -4.32 22.14
C MET A 1 -10.51 -5.72 21.60
N THR A 2 -11.19 -5.85 20.47
CA THR A 2 -11.39 -7.12 19.76
C THR A 2 -10.04 -7.61 19.22
N ALA A 3 -9.75 -8.91 19.29
CA ALA A 3 -8.53 -9.44 18.71
C ALA A 3 -8.49 -9.14 17.19
N PRO A 4 -7.34 -8.74 16.62
CA PRO A 4 -7.26 -8.37 15.21
C PRO A 4 -7.73 -9.53 14.33
N ALA A 5 -8.56 -9.21 13.32
CA ALA A 5 -9.12 -10.20 12.42
C ALA A 5 -7.99 -11.00 11.74
N ARG A 6 -8.10 -12.33 11.77
CA ARG A 6 -7.09 -13.18 11.14
C ARG A 6 -7.16 -13.05 9.61
N VAL A 7 -6.08 -12.62 8.99
CA VAL A 7 -5.88 -12.73 7.55
C VAL A 7 -5.76 -14.21 7.18
N THR A 8 -6.70 -14.72 6.39
CA THR A 8 -6.77 -16.14 5.97
C THR A 8 -6.54 -16.33 4.47
N THR A 9 -6.78 -15.28 3.69
CA THR A 9 -6.53 -15.27 2.24
C THR A 9 -6.03 -13.91 1.80
N VAL A 10 -5.13 -13.88 0.83
CA VAL A 10 -4.60 -12.65 0.22
C VAL A 10 -4.83 -12.68 -1.30
N PRO A 11 -5.34 -11.61 -1.92
CA PRO A 11 -5.51 -11.53 -3.36
C PRO A 11 -4.20 -11.14 -4.06
N LEU A 12 -3.65 -12.02 -4.90
CA LEU A 12 -2.38 -11.80 -5.60
C LEU A 12 -2.55 -11.86 -7.12
N ILE A 13 -1.66 -11.20 -7.84
CA ILE A 13 -1.50 -11.25 -9.30
C ILE A 13 -0.08 -11.75 -9.59
N TYR A 14 0.04 -12.60 -10.60
CA TYR A 14 1.31 -13.18 -11.01
C TYR A 14 1.66 -12.70 -12.41
N LEU A 15 2.68 -11.86 -12.55
CA LEU A 15 3.10 -11.27 -13.83
C LEU A 15 4.49 -11.75 -14.20
N ASN A 16 4.67 -12.16 -15.46
CA ASN A 16 5.97 -12.58 -15.97
C ASN A 16 6.77 -11.42 -16.56
N SER A 17 6.07 -10.44 -17.12
CA SER A 17 6.66 -9.21 -17.62
C SER A 17 5.75 -8.02 -17.39
N VAL A 18 6.37 -6.85 -17.28
CA VAL A 18 5.73 -5.54 -17.14
C VAL A 18 6.54 -4.50 -17.90
N MET A 19 5.94 -3.35 -18.21
CA MET A 19 6.59 -2.27 -18.92
C MET A 19 6.89 -1.12 -17.98
N HIS A 20 8.06 -0.50 -18.12
CA HIS A 20 8.44 0.73 -17.43
C HIS A 20 8.81 1.79 -18.46
N ALA A 21 8.16 2.95 -18.40
CA ALA A 21 8.49 4.10 -19.23
C ALA A 21 9.20 5.15 -18.36
N GLY A 22 10.47 5.42 -18.64
CA GLY A 22 11.26 6.33 -17.83
C GLY A 22 12.75 6.01 -17.80
N ARG A 23 13.46 6.66 -16.88
CA ARG A 23 14.85 6.32 -16.59
C ARG A 23 14.87 5.17 -15.59
N LEU A 24 15.51 4.07 -15.96
CA LEU A 24 15.77 2.96 -15.07
C LEU A 24 17.22 3.00 -14.60
N ASP A 25 17.43 3.41 -13.36
CA ASP A 25 18.69 3.22 -12.65
C ASP A 25 18.42 2.38 -11.40
N PRO A 26 18.71 1.06 -11.43
CA PRO A 26 18.46 0.16 -10.31
C PRO A 26 19.15 0.59 -9.01
N ALA A 27 20.26 1.35 -9.09
CA ALA A 27 20.97 1.84 -7.91
C ALA A 27 20.31 3.06 -7.26
N ARG A 28 19.35 3.69 -7.95
CA ARG A 28 18.71 4.95 -7.53
C ARG A 28 17.18 4.86 -7.47
N VAL A 29 16.62 3.65 -7.49
CA VAL A 29 15.18 3.43 -7.28
C VAL A 29 14.83 3.87 -5.87
N GLY A 30 13.92 4.84 -5.76
CA GLY A 30 13.55 5.48 -4.49
C GLY A 30 14.15 6.87 -4.27
N GLU A 31 15.20 7.26 -5.00
CA GLU A 31 15.86 8.57 -4.86
C GLU A 31 15.23 9.68 -5.73
N ASN A 32 14.52 9.32 -6.79
CA ASN A 32 14.02 10.26 -7.81
C ASN A 32 12.52 10.60 -7.70
N SER A 33 11.84 10.17 -6.65
CA SER A 33 10.43 10.50 -6.41
C SER A 33 10.33 11.87 -5.73
N GLY A 34 10.61 12.94 -6.49
CA GLY A 34 10.37 14.31 -6.05
C GLY A 34 8.88 14.56 -5.84
N GLY A 35 8.34 14.16 -4.69
CA GLY A 35 7.01 14.48 -4.16
C GLY A 35 5.75 14.11 -4.97
N GLY A 36 5.87 13.84 -6.28
CA GLY A 36 4.75 13.70 -7.21
C GLY A 36 4.57 12.30 -7.82
N SER A 37 5.32 11.29 -7.37
CA SER A 37 5.11 9.89 -7.78
C SER A 37 3.88 9.32 -7.07
N LEU A 38 2.93 8.77 -7.83
CA LEU A 38 1.74 8.09 -7.27
C LEU A 38 2.10 6.75 -6.62
N GLU A 39 3.33 6.27 -6.82
CA GLU A 39 3.85 5.00 -6.30
C GLU A 39 4.97 5.20 -5.26
N GLY A 40 5.26 6.46 -4.89
CA GLY A 40 6.28 6.80 -3.90
C GLY A 40 7.68 6.35 -4.34
N HIS A 41 8.38 5.64 -3.45
CA HIS A 41 9.72 5.11 -3.71
C HIS A 41 9.75 3.94 -4.71
N SER A 42 8.61 3.33 -4.99
CA SER A 42 8.54 2.12 -5.84
C SER A 42 8.70 2.46 -7.32
N LEU A 43 9.20 1.50 -8.11
CA LEU A 43 9.33 1.63 -9.55
C LEU A 43 7.97 1.43 -10.22
N SER A 44 7.41 2.50 -10.80
CA SER A 44 6.13 2.44 -11.53
C SER A 44 6.25 1.55 -12.78
N VAL A 45 5.27 0.66 -12.96
CA VAL A 45 5.19 -0.30 -14.08
C VAL A 45 3.76 -0.42 -14.57
N SER A 46 3.57 -0.88 -15.81
CA SER A 46 2.24 -1.04 -16.40
C SER A 46 2.19 -2.17 -17.45
N LEU A 47 0.97 -2.63 -17.75
CA LEU A 47 0.65 -3.44 -18.94
C LEU A 47 0.05 -2.58 -20.07
N CYS A 48 -0.01 -1.26 -19.89
CA CYS A 48 -0.61 -0.29 -20.81
C CYS A 48 0.32 0.90 -21.07
N PRO A 49 1.59 0.69 -21.48
CA PRO A 49 2.54 1.79 -21.60
C PRO A 49 2.09 2.87 -22.59
N GLN A 50 1.33 2.54 -23.64
CA GLN A 50 0.85 3.57 -24.59
C GLN A 50 -0.17 4.50 -23.93
N ALA A 51 -1.10 3.96 -23.15
CA ALA A 51 -2.02 4.76 -22.35
C ALA A 51 -1.27 5.61 -21.34
N TRP A 52 -0.36 5.02 -20.56
CA TRP A 52 0.40 5.74 -19.53
C TRP A 52 1.30 6.83 -20.09
N ARG A 53 1.87 6.63 -21.28
CA ARG A 53 2.62 7.67 -21.98
C ARG A 53 1.78 8.93 -22.22
N ARG A 54 0.48 8.77 -22.50
CA ARG A 54 -0.46 9.89 -22.69
C ARG A 54 -0.85 10.51 -21.35
N VAL A 55 -1.26 9.67 -20.40
CA VAL A 55 -1.75 10.09 -19.07
C VAL A 55 -0.68 10.84 -18.28
N ALA A 56 0.49 10.24 -18.12
CA ALA A 56 1.59 10.82 -17.35
C ALA A 56 2.49 11.76 -18.18
N ARG A 57 2.08 12.10 -19.41
CA ARG A 57 2.80 13.01 -20.34
C ARG A 57 4.29 12.67 -20.48
N LEU A 58 4.63 11.38 -20.49
CA LEU A 58 6.00 10.85 -20.43
C LEU A 58 6.79 10.98 -21.75
N GLY A 59 6.47 11.95 -22.61
CA GLY A 59 6.99 12.05 -23.99
C GLY A 59 8.49 11.81 -24.14
N GLY A 60 8.88 11.01 -25.15
CA GLY A 60 10.30 10.79 -25.51
C GLY A 60 11.12 9.94 -24.53
N THR A 61 10.49 9.37 -23.49
CA THR A 61 11.17 8.50 -22.52
C THR A 61 11.50 7.12 -23.10
N ILE A 62 12.54 6.49 -22.52
CA ILE A 62 12.95 5.14 -22.86
C ILE A 62 11.91 4.16 -22.31
N LEU A 63 11.51 3.20 -23.13
CA LEU A 63 10.66 2.09 -22.71
C LEU A 63 11.54 0.89 -22.38
N PHE A 64 11.25 0.27 -21.24
CA PHE A 64 11.86 -0.98 -20.82
C PHE A 64 10.77 -2.04 -20.65
N GLU A 65 11.03 -3.22 -21.19
CA GLU A 65 10.37 -4.44 -20.73
C GLU A 65 11.17 -4.97 -19.53
N LEU A 66 10.47 -5.25 -18.44
CA LEU A 66 11.02 -5.89 -17.25
C LEU A 66 10.47 -7.32 -17.17
N TYR A 67 11.35 -8.30 -17.07
CA TYR A 67 10.99 -9.72 -17.02
C TYR A 67 11.42 -10.38 -15.71
N ARG A 68 10.49 -11.12 -15.11
CA ARG A 68 10.69 -12.03 -13.98
C ARG A 68 9.61 -13.10 -14.02
N SER A 69 10.00 -14.36 -14.22
CA SER A 69 9.04 -15.48 -14.16
C SER A 69 8.35 -15.52 -12.80
N GLY A 70 7.01 -15.47 -12.80
CA GLY A 70 6.19 -15.59 -11.60
C GLY A 70 6.29 -14.41 -10.64
N GLY A 71 6.56 -13.19 -11.12
CA GLY A 71 6.57 -11.99 -10.28
C GLY A 71 5.25 -11.80 -9.53
N ILE A 72 5.31 -11.52 -8.23
CA ILE A 72 4.15 -11.57 -7.33
C ILE A 72 3.74 -10.16 -6.92
N PHE A 73 2.48 -9.79 -7.16
CA PHE A 73 1.94 -8.48 -6.81
C PHE A 73 0.68 -8.61 -5.94
N LEU A 74 0.55 -7.76 -4.92
CA LEU A 74 -0.71 -7.61 -4.19
C LEU A 74 -1.74 -6.88 -5.06
N ASP A 75 -2.96 -7.42 -5.17
CA ASP A 75 -4.06 -6.76 -5.88
C ASP A 75 -4.75 -5.74 -4.96
N MET A 76 -4.45 -4.46 -5.17
CA MET A 76 -4.89 -3.36 -4.31
C MET A 76 -6.42 -3.25 -4.25
N HIS A 77 -7.08 -3.24 -5.41
CA HIS A 77 -8.53 -3.12 -5.50
C HIS A 77 -9.24 -4.34 -4.89
N ALA A 78 -8.67 -5.54 -5.05
CA ALA A 78 -9.24 -6.73 -4.43
C ALA A 78 -9.08 -6.74 -2.89
N VAL A 79 -8.05 -6.09 -2.35
CA VAL A 79 -7.94 -5.85 -0.90
C VAL A 79 -8.97 -4.83 -0.45
N GLN A 80 -9.09 -3.70 -1.13
CA GLN A 80 -10.05 -2.64 -0.80
C GLN A 80 -11.51 -3.14 -0.88
N GLY A 81 -11.82 -3.99 -1.86
CA GLY A 81 -13.11 -4.68 -1.96
C GLY A 81 -13.34 -5.79 -0.93
N ASN A 82 -12.38 -6.05 -0.03
CA ASN A 82 -12.49 -7.04 1.04
C ASN A 82 -12.39 -6.33 2.41
N ALA A 83 -13.54 -5.87 2.91
CA ALA A 83 -13.62 -5.11 4.16
C ALA A 83 -12.92 -5.76 5.37
N ARG A 84 -12.96 -7.09 5.48
CA ARG A 84 -12.29 -7.80 6.60
C ARG A 84 -10.76 -7.76 6.49
N LEU A 85 -10.23 -7.93 5.28
CA LEU A 85 -8.80 -7.85 5.04
C LEU A 85 -8.33 -6.41 5.19
N LEU A 86 -9.02 -5.46 4.56
CA LEU A 86 -8.70 -4.05 4.66
C LEU A 86 -8.66 -3.59 6.12
N ALA A 87 -9.70 -3.89 6.91
CA ALA A 87 -9.72 -3.55 8.33
C ALA A 87 -8.52 -4.14 9.10
N ALA A 88 -8.17 -5.41 8.84
CA ALA A 88 -7.01 -6.04 9.50
C ALA A 88 -5.67 -5.35 9.14
N VAL A 89 -5.54 -4.86 7.91
CA VAL A 89 -4.34 -4.14 7.46
C VAL A 89 -4.28 -2.73 8.06
N LEU A 90 -5.41 -2.01 8.10
CA LEU A 90 -5.49 -0.69 8.73
C LEU A 90 -5.25 -0.76 10.24
N ASP A 91 -5.83 -1.75 10.94
CA ASP A 91 -5.58 -2.00 12.36
C ASP A 91 -4.09 -2.29 12.63
N TRP A 92 -3.44 -3.05 11.75
CA TRP A 92 -2.00 -3.27 11.83
C TRP A 92 -1.24 -1.95 11.73
N ALA A 93 -1.54 -1.11 10.73
CA ALA A 93 -0.83 0.16 10.53
C ALA A 93 -0.99 1.11 11.72
N VAL A 94 -2.19 1.19 12.31
CA VAL A 94 -2.43 1.92 13.56
C VAL A 94 -1.62 1.34 14.71
N GLY A 95 -1.62 0.01 14.86
CA GLY A 95 -0.82 -0.68 15.87
C GLY A 95 0.70 -0.53 15.70
N GLN A 96 1.18 -0.19 14.50
CA GLN A 96 2.58 0.14 14.22
C GLN A 96 2.89 1.64 14.36
N GLY A 97 1.90 2.48 14.66
CA GLY A 97 2.07 3.93 14.71
C GLY A 97 2.35 4.57 13.34
N LEU A 98 2.04 3.89 12.24
CA LEU A 98 2.20 4.42 10.87
C LEU A 98 1.06 5.37 10.50
N THR A 99 -0.12 5.11 11.04
CA THR A 99 -1.33 5.89 10.82
C THR A 99 -2.12 6.07 12.09
N GLU A 100 -3.02 7.04 12.08
CA GLU A 100 -4.08 7.18 13.06
C GLU A 100 -5.42 7.41 12.36
N TRP A 101 -6.51 7.09 13.05
CA TRP A 101 -7.85 7.31 12.53
C TRP A 101 -8.31 8.73 12.86
N GLN A 102 -8.63 9.52 11.85
CA GLN A 102 -9.19 10.86 12.05
C GLN A 102 -10.55 11.03 11.37
N SER A 103 -11.43 11.82 11.98
CA SER A 103 -12.63 12.33 11.33
C SER A 103 -12.24 13.39 10.31
N ARG A 104 -12.79 13.28 9.10
CA ARG A 104 -12.60 14.22 7.99
C ARG A 104 -13.92 14.42 7.27
N TRP A 105 -13.99 15.51 6.53
CA TRP A 105 -15.10 15.77 5.63
C TRP A 105 -14.68 15.45 4.21
N GLN A 106 -15.41 14.56 3.54
CA GLN A 106 -15.25 14.28 2.12
C GLN A 106 -16.17 15.20 1.33
N THR A 107 -15.62 15.81 0.29
CA THR A 107 -16.38 16.53 -0.72
C THR A 107 -16.24 15.81 -2.06
N TRP A 108 -17.37 15.42 -2.65
CA TRP A 108 -17.44 14.71 -3.92
C TRP A 108 -17.69 15.66 -5.08
N SER A 109 -17.00 15.39 -6.19
CA SER A 109 -17.19 16.07 -7.47
C SER A 109 -17.01 15.09 -8.63
N GLN A 110 -17.61 15.40 -9.77
CA GLN A 110 -17.36 14.68 -11.01
C GLN A 110 -16.25 15.40 -11.79
N ASP A 111 -15.35 14.62 -12.39
CA ASP A 111 -14.46 15.17 -13.40
C ASP A 111 -15.16 15.40 -14.75
N GLU A 112 -14.43 15.90 -15.75
CA GLU A 112 -14.95 16.18 -17.10
C GLU A 112 -15.55 14.94 -17.79
N ASP A 113 -15.17 13.73 -17.35
CA ASP A 113 -15.65 12.46 -17.89
C ASP A 113 -16.83 11.87 -17.08
N GLY A 114 -17.28 12.56 -16.04
CA GLY A 114 -18.36 12.13 -15.16
C GLY A 114 -17.95 11.11 -14.10
N ASP A 115 -16.65 10.84 -13.93
CA ASP A 115 -16.16 9.94 -12.88
C ASP A 115 -16.09 10.70 -11.55
N TRP A 116 -16.69 10.12 -10.51
CA TRP A 116 -16.69 10.68 -9.16
C TRP A 116 -15.31 10.62 -8.50
N ARG A 117 -14.88 11.74 -7.91
CA ARG A 117 -13.67 11.90 -7.09
C ARG A 117 -14.03 12.62 -5.80
N TYR A 118 -13.15 12.52 -4.81
CA TYR A 118 -13.31 13.27 -3.57
C TYR A 118 -12.03 13.96 -3.14
N THR A 119 -12.20 15.05 -2.39
CA THR A 119 -11.17 15.72 -1.60
C THR A 119 -11.51 15.56 -0.11
N LEU A 120 -10.51 15.75 0.76
CA LEU A 120 -10.68 15.68 2.21
C LEU A 120 -10.37 17.04 2.84
N SER A 121 -11.24 17.46 3.75
CA SER A 121 -11.11 18.70 4.51
C SER A 121 -11.14 18.43 6.02
N ALA A 122 -10.54 19.35 6.78
CA ALA A 122 -10.47 19.22 8.24
C ALA A 122 -11.78 19.65 8.92
N SER A 123 -12.57 20.49 8.25
CA SER A 123 -13.84 21.01 8.77
C SER A 123 -14.99 20.91 7.77
N LEU A 124 -16.21 20.95 8.30
CA LEU A 124 -17.44 21.04 7.49
C LEU A 124 -17.44 22.31 6.64
N GLN A 125 -17.00 23.44 7.20
CA GLN A 125 -16.98 24.72 6.49
C GLN A 125 -16.09 24.66 5.24
N GLU A 126 -14.88 24.10 5.35
CA GLU A 126 -13.99 23.89 4.21
C GLU A 126 -14.61 22.95 3.16
N ALA A 127 -15.24 21.86 3.60
CA ALA A 127 -15.88 20.91 2.70
C ALA A 127 -17.08 21.50 1.95
N VAL A 128 -17.88 22.34 2.62
CA VAL A 128 -18.98 23.09 2.02
C VAL A 128 -18.45 24.13 1.04
N ALA A 129 -17.42 24.88 1.39
CA ALA A 129 -16.80 25.86 0.49
C ALA A 129 -16.29 25.20 -0.80
N GLU A 130 -15.60 24.06 -0.68
CA GLU A 130 -15.18 23.24 -1.83
C GLU A 130 -16.38 22.78 -2.68
N ALA A 131 -17.47 22.36 -2.04
CA ALA A 131 -18.67 21.92 -2.73
C ALA A 131 -19.36 23.07 -3.48
N VAL A 132 -19.41 24.27 -2.88
CA VAL A 132 -19.99 25.47 -3.49
C VAL A 132 -19.23 25.89 -4.72
N ASP A 133 -17.90 25.93 -4.63
CA ASP A 133 -17.03 26.25 -5.77
C ASP A 133 -17.19 25.21 -6.88
N THR A 134 -17.05 23.93 -6.54
CA THR A 134 -17.06 22.85 -7.53
C THR A 134 -18.40 22.65 -8.23
N HIS A 135 -19.51 22.88 -7.51
CA HIS A 135 -20.88 22.72 -8.04
C HIS A 135 -21.52 24.06 -8.44
N ASN A 136 -20.74 25.15 -8.45
CA ASN A 136 -21.16 26.50 -8.86
C ASN A 136 -22.43 27.00 -8.12
N LEU A 137 -22.47 26.82 -6.80
CA LEU A 137 -23.63 27.14 -5.95
C LEU A 137 -23.55 28.54 -5.31
N TRP A 138 -22.80 29.47 -5.91
CA TRP A 138 -22.56 30.80 -5.34
C TRP A 138 -23.84 31.60 -5.07
N GLU A 139 -24.90 31.38 -5.87
CA GLU A 139 -26.21 32.02 -5.69
C GLU A 139 -26.96 31.55 -4.43
N HIS A 140 -26.51 30.47 -3.81
CA HIS A 140 -27.07 29.91 -2.58
C HIS A 140 -26.23 30.23 -1.34
N LEU A 141 -25.18 31.04 -1.47
CA LEU A 141 -24.44 31.56 -0.33
C LEU A 141 -25.29 32.59 0.39
N ASN A 142 -25.41 32.41 1.70
CA ASN A 142 -25.95 33.44 2.57
C ASN A 142 -24.91 34.57 2.70
N GLU A 143 -25.18 35.71 2.05
CA GLU A 143 -24.27 36.88 2.00
C GLU A 143 -23.88 37.40 3.40
N ASP A 144 -24.70 37.14 4.42
CA ASP A 144 -24.48 37.60 5.79
C ASP A 144 -23.68 36.61 6.67
N GLU A 145 -23.59 35.33 6.28
CA GLU A 145 -23.04 34.27 7.15
C GLU A 145 -21.91 33.45 6.49
N ASP A 146 -21.60 33.62 5.21
CA ASP A 146 -20.68 32.76 4.45
C ASP A 146 -21.00 31.26 4.62
N THR A 147 -22.29 30.94 4.78
CA THR A 147 -22.81 29.58 4.96
C THR A 147 -23.77 29.21 3.84
N VAL A 148 -23.90 27.90 3.61
CA VAL A 148 -24.87 27.32 2.68
C VAL A 148 -25.75 26.34 3.45
N ASP A 149 -27.05 26.36 3.19
CA ASP A 149 -27.95 25.33 3.67
C ASP A 149 -27.53 23.98 3.07
N LEU A 150 -27.15 23.02 3.92
CA LEU A 150 -26.73 21.69 3.46
C LEU A 150 -27.82 20.98 2.63
N SER A 151 -29.09 21.38 2.76
CA SER A 151 -30.20 20.84 1.98
C SER A 151 -30.15 21.21 0.49
N VAL A 152 -29.42 22.28 0.13
CA VAL A 152 -29.24 22.68 -1.28
C VAL A 152 -28.03 22.03 -1.93
N LEU A 153 -27.19 21.32 -1.15
CA LEU A 153 -26.05 20.61 -1.72
C LEU A 153 -26.53 19.44 -2.60
N PRO A 154 -25.87 19.21 -3.75
CA PRO A 154 -26.17 18.08 -4.61
C PRO A 154 -26.08 16.74 -3.88
N VAL A 155 -26.78 15.76 -4.43
CA VAL A 155 -26.65 14.36 -4.05
C VAL A 155 -26.02 13.56 -5.18
N MET A 156 -25.23 12.56 -4.82
CA MET A 156 -24.68 11.57 -5.73
C MET A 156 -25.81 10.70 -6.33
N ASP A 157 -25.50 9.94 -7.37
CA ASP A 157 -26.46 9.06 -8.06
C ASP A 157 -27.13 8.00 -7.14
N ASP A 158 -26.48 7.68 -6.03
CA ASP A 158 -26.99 6.74 -5.01
C ASP A 158 -27.73 7.43 -3.84
N GLY A 159 -27.99 8.73 -3.96
CA GLY A 159 -28.73 9.53 -2.99
C GLY A 159 -27.92 10.02 -1.79
N ARG A 160 -26.61 9.75 -1.73
CA ARG A 160 -25.74 10.31 -0.68
C ARG A 160 -25.42 11.78 -0.94
N SER A 161 -25.27 12.56 0.12
CA SER A 161 -24.77 13.94 0.05
C SER A 161 -23.37 13.98 -0.56
N VAL A 162 -23.09 14.99 -1.39
CA VAL A 162 -21.72 15.23 -1.88
C VAL A 162 -20.76 15.64 -0.77
N VAL A 163 -21.26 16.10 0.38
CA VAL A 163 -20.46 16.35 1.60
C VAL A 163 -20.82 15.35 2.69
N GLN A 164 -19.83 14.63 3.22
CA GLN A 164 -20.04 13.62 4.28
C GLN A 164 -18.88 13.56 5.27
N GLU A 165 -19.18 13.38 6.56
CA GLU A 165 -18.16 13.04 7.55
C GLU A 165 -17.74 11.57 7.37
N VAL A 166 -16.44 11.32 7.33
CA VAL A 166 -15.85 9.99 7.24
C VAL A 166 -14.74 9.82 8.25
N ARG A 167 -14.46 8.55 8.60
CA ARG A 167 -13.24 8.18 9.32
C ARG A 167 -12.26 7.56 8.36
N VAL A 168 -11.10 8.20 8.20
CA VAL A 168 -10.04 7.76 7.30
C VAL A 168 -8.73 7.57 8.07
N PRO A 169 -7.87 6.63 7.64
CA PRO A 169 -6.51 6.55 8.15
C PRO A 169 -5.70 7.71 7.56
N VAL A 170 -5.06 8.50 8.41
CA VAL A 170 -4.11 9.53 7.99
C VAL A 170 -2.69 9.13 8.38
N GLY A 171 -1.75 9.37 7.48
CA GLY A 171 -0.37 8.89 7.62
C GLY A 171 0.56 9.89 8.30
N GLY A 172 1.48 9.37 9.09
CA GLY A 172 2.55 10.14 9.72
C GLY A 172 3.87 10.12 8.93
N ALA A 173 4.91 10.74 9.49
CA ALA A 173 6.25 10.75 8.92
C ALA A 173 6.80 9.33 8.70
N ALA A 174 6.58 8.41 9.64
CA ALA A 174 7.04 7.03 9.51
C ALA A 174 6.48 6.30 8.27
N LEU A 175 5.21 6.54 7.92
CA LEU A 175 4.61 5.96 6.71
C LEU A 175 5.15 6.62 5.45
N ARG A 176 5.36 7.94 5.47
CA ARG A 176 6.00 8.69 4.39
C ARG A 176 7.40 8.17 4.10
N ASP A 177 8.22 8.01 5.14
CA ASP A 177 9.61 7.56 5.03
C ASP A 177 9.70 6.12 4.53
N LEU A 178 8.72 5.28 4.91
CA LEU A 178 8.67 3.89 4.46
C LEU A 178 8.27 3.74 3.00
N THR A 179 7.31 4.55 2.53
CA THR A 179 6.66 4.36 1.23
C THR A 179 7.08 5.37 0.17
N GLY A 180 7.58 6.53 0.59
CA GLY A 180 7.86 7.69 -0.27
C GLY A 180 6.60 8.42 -0.74
N LEU A 181 5.41 7.99 -0.32
CA LEU A 181 4.16 8.60 -0.73
C LEU A 181 3.88 9.86 0.08
N ASN A 182 3.25 10.84 -0.56
CA ASN A 182 2.75 12.00 0.14
C ASN A 182 1.56 11.57 1.02
N VAL A 183 1.81 11.50 2.32
CA VAL A 183 0.80 11.28 3.34
C VAL A 183 0.69 12.54 4.18
N GLY A 184 -0.51 13.07 4.33
CA GLY A 184 -0.75 14.34 5.02
C GLY A 184 -2.06 14.30 5.82
N PRO A 185 -2.35 15.35 6.60
CA PRO A 185 -3.56 15.40 7.41
C PRO A 185 -4.84 15.33 6.58
N ASN A 186 -4.80 15.70 5.29
CA ASN A 186 -5.93 15.70 4.37
C ASN A 186 -5.77 14.67 3.24
N VAL A 187 -4.99 13.61 3.47
CA VAL A 187 -4.79 12.54 2.49
C VAL A 187 -5.24 11.22 3.11
N ASP A 188 -6.09 10.49 2.40
CA ASP A 188 -6.42 9.11 2.74
C ASP A 188 -5.17 8.25 2.55
N ALA A 189 -4.60 7.76 3.65
CA ALA A 189 -3.36 7.00 3.63
C ALA A 189 -3.57 5.52 3.30
N THR A 190 -4.78 5.08 2.91
CA THR A 190 -5.10 3.67 2.66
C THR A 190 -4.12 3.00 1.69
N ASP A 191 -3.84 3.62 0.55
CA ASP A 191 -2.91 3.04 -0.45
C ASP A 191 -1.48 2.93 0.09
N ALA A 192 -1.01 3.96 0.82
CA ALA A 192 0.30 3.93 1.46
C ALA A 192 0.38 2.82 2.52
N VAL A 193 -0.67 2.62 3.30
CA VAL A 193 -0.77 1.53 4.28
C VAL A 193 -0.73 0.17 3.61
N LEU A 194 -1.48 -0.02 2.53
CA LEU A 194 -1.49 -1.28 1.78
C LEU A 194 -0.11 -1.59 1.18
N ILE A 195 0.59 -0.59 0.66
CA ILE A 195 1.97 -0.72 0.18
C ILE A 195 2.91 -1.12 1.34
N ALA A 196 2.85 -0.40 2.46
CA ALA A 196 3.66 -0.70 3.65
C ALA A 196 3.43 -2.15 4.14
N TRP A 197 2.18 -2.58 4.20
CA TRP A 197 1.81 -3.93 4.60
C TRP A 197 2.31 -5.00 3.62
N ALA A 198 2.17 -4.73 2.32
CA ALA A 198 2.67 -5.62 1.26
C ALA A 198 4.21 -5.74 1.29
N MET A 199 4.92 -4.68 1.68
CA MET A 199 6.38 -4.68 1.84
C MET A 199 6.83 -5.43 3.10
N GLN A 200 6.19 -5.18 4.25
CA GLN A 200 6.72 -5.61 5.55
C GLN A 200 6.10 -6.89 6.10
N VAL A 201 4.82 -7.16 5.80
CA VAL A 201 4.06 -8.23 6.45
C VAL A 201 3.79 -9.37 5.50
N LEU A 202 3.44 -9.05 4.26
CA LEU A 202 2.99 -10.06 3.32
C LEU A 202 4.06 -11.12 2.97
N PRO A 203 5.37 -10.79 2.85
CA PRO A 203 6.39 -11.80 2.61
C PRO A 203 6.46 -12.85 3.73
N ASP A 204 6.39 -12.40 4.98
CA ASP A 204 6.36 -13.27 6.16
C ASP A 204 5.10 -14.15 6.18
N LEU A 205 3.94 -13.57 5.85
CA LEU A 205 2.67 -14.31 5.82
C LEU A 205 2.65 -15.40 4.75
N LEU A 206 3.29 -15.16 3.60
CA LEU A 206 3.31 -16.10 2.48
C LEU A 206 4.52 -17.03 2.51
N GLY A 207 5.55 -16.74 3.31
CA GLY A 207 6.82 -17.47 3.31
C GLY A 207 7.62 -17.30 2.01
N GLN A 208 7.34 -16.25 1.24
CA GLN A 208 8.00 -15.93 -0.03
C GLN A 208 7.94 -14.43 -0.28
N ASP A 209 8.89 -13.90 -1.04
CA ASP A 209 8.91 -12.48 -1.37
C ASP A 209 7.70 -12.05 -2.20
N VAL A 210 7.28 -10.80 -2.01
CA VAL A 210 6.33 -10.10 -2.88
C VAL A 210 7.07 -9.01 -3.63
N ASP A 211 6.88 -8.93 -4.94
CA ASP A 211 7.62 -8.01 -5.80
C ASP A 211 7.04 -6.59 -5.80
N GLY A 212 5.73 -6.46 -5.54
CA GLY A 212 5.07 -5.16 -5.63
C GLY A 212 3.59 -5.15 -5.32
N VAL A 213 2.94 -4.07 -5.73
CA VAL A 213 1.49 -3.88 -5.71
C VAL A 213 0.96 -3.62 -7.11
N TRP A 214 -0.32 -3.91 -7.34
CA TRP A 214 -0.97 -3.72 -8.62
C TRP A 214 -2.39 -3.18 -8.47
N TRP A 215 -2.69 -2.10 -9.19
CA TRP A 215 -4.03 -1.53 -9.34
C TRP A 215 -4.64 -2.04 -10.64
N ARG A 216 -5.65 -2.92 -10.51
CA ARG A 216 -6.41 -3.46 -11.64
C ARG A 216 -7.49 -2.46 -12.09
N GLU A 217 -7.06 -1.28 -12.47
CA GLU A 217 -7.96 -0.25 -12.99
C GLU A 217 -8.66 -0.68 -14.27
N THR A 218 -9.82 -0.08 -14.53
CA THR A 218 -10.51 -0.25 -15.82
C THR A 218 -9.71 0.49 -16.89
N TYR A 219 -9.49 -0.13 -18.05
CA TYR A 219 -8.83 0.53 -19.16
C TYR A 219 -9.74 1.61 -19.78
N ARG A 220 -9.61 2.85 -19.31
CA ARG A 220 -10.27 4.05 -19.83
C ARG A 220 -9.25 5.19 -19.93
N PRO A 221 -8.35 5.16 -20.95
CA PRO A 221 -7.27 6.16 -21.05
C PRO A 221 -7.75 7.61 -21.19
N ALA A 222 -8.96 7.84 -21.71
CA ALA A 222 -9.58 9.17 -21.76
C ALA A 222 -9.80 9.73 -20.35
N ALA A 223 -10.37 8.92 -19.45
CA ALA A 223 -10.55 9.20 -18.03
C ALA A 223 -9.29 8.98 -17.17
N LEU A 224 -8.10 9.07 -17.79
CA LEU A 224 -6.80 8.90 -17.12
C LEU A 224 -6.63 7.59 -16.34
N SER A 225 -7.33 6.52 -16.75
CA SER A 225 -7.35 5.24 -16.03
C SER A 225 -6.81 4.08 -16.87
N ALA A 226 -5.86 3.33 -16.32
CA ALA A 226 -5.32 2.13 -16.95
C ALA A 226 -4.55 1.27 -15.93
N PRO A 227 -4.58 -0.07 -16.02
CA PRO A 227 -3.83 -0.94 -15.12
C PRO A 227 -2.37 -0.52 -14.94
N ARG A 228 -1.95 -0.42 -13.68
CA ARG A 228 -0.58 -0.09 -13.28
C ARG A 228 -0.18 -0.86 -12.04
N GLY A 229 1.10 -0.87 -11.76
CA GLY A 229 1.64 -1.39 -10.53
C GLY A 229 2.93 -0.69 -10.15
N ALA A 230 3.47 -1.13 -9.03
CA ALA A 230 4.73 -0.63 -8.54
C ALA A 230 5.58 -1.81 -8.05
N ILE A 231 6.82 -1.91 -8.53
CA ILE A 231 7.81 -2.87 -8.01
C ILE A 231 8.55 -2.22 -6.84
N PHE A 232 8.62 -2.90 -5.71
CA PHE A 232 9.30 -2.38 -4.53
C PHE A 232 10.80 -2.20 -4.78
N PRO A 233 11.46 -1.18 -4.19
CA PRO A 233 12.87 -0.89 -4.46
C PRO A 233 13.80 -2.10 -4.28
N ALA A 234 13.63 -2.83 -3.18
CA ALA A 234 14.42 -4.03 -2.87
C ALA A 234 14.21 -5.19 -3.86
N ARG A 235 13.18 -5.11 -4.72
CA ARG A 235 12.78 -6.16 -5.66
C ARG A 235 13.20 -5.86 -7.08
N VAL A 236 13.46 -4.60 -7.43
CA VAL A 236 13.89 -4.20 -8.79
C VAL A 236 15.11 -4.98 -9.29
N PRO A 237 16.18 -5.23 -8.51
CA PRO A 237 17.36 -5.96 -9.00
C PRO A 237 17.07 -7.40 -9.47
N ALA A 238 15.94 -7.98 -9.07
CA ALA A 238 15.54 -9.33 -9.48
C ALA A 238 14.75 -9.36 -10.80
N TRP A 239 14.45 -8.20 -11.40
CA TRP A 239 13.80 -8.06 -12.70
C TRP A 239 14.86 -7.76 -13.77
N GLN A 240 14.87 -8.57 -14.84
CA GLN A 240 15.75 -8.35 -15.98
C GLN A 240 15.16 -7.27 -16.88
N ALA A 241 15.93 -6.23 -17.18
CA ALA A 241 15.47 -5.13 -18.00
C ALA A 241 16.03 -5.22 -19.43
N ARG A 242 15.16 -5.06 -20.42
CA ARG A 242 15.54 -4.89 -21.83
C ARG A 242 14.89 -3.63 -22.37
N ARG A 243 15.63 -2.82 -23.13
CA ARG A 243 15.03 -1.71 -23.87
C ARG A 243 14.05 -2.25 -24.90
N GLU A 244 12.91 -1.60 -25.05
CA GLU A 244 11.88 -1.97 -26.00
C GLU A 244 11.50 -0.77 -26.87
N ALA A 245 11.11 -1.04 -28.12
CA ALA A 245 10.63 0.01 -29.00
C ALA A 245 9.14 0.24 -28.76
N TRP A 246 8.71 1.50 -28.66
CA TRP A 246 7.31 1.87 -28.52
C TRP A 246 6.41 1.28 -29.62
N SER A 247 6.94 1.11 -30.84
CA SER A 247 6.22 0.49 -31.97
C SER A 247 5.91 -0.99 -31.78
N ASN A 248 6.63 -1.68 -30.88
CA ASN A 248 6.51 -3.12 -30.68
C ASN A 248 5.46 -3.47 -29.62
N VAL A 249 4.90 -2.48 -28.93
CA VAL A 249 4.00 -2.71 -27.79
C VAL A 249 2.56 -2.35 -28.13
N ASP A 250 1.70 -3.36 -28.03
CA ASP A 250 0.25 -3.27 -28.12
C ASP A 250 -0.38 -3.45 -26.72
N ASP A 251 -0.90 -2.36 -26.16
CA ASP A 251 -1.63 -2.35 -24.89
C ASP A 251 -2.76 -3.39 -24.87
N ALA A 252 -3.49 -3.57 -25.99
CA ALA A 252 -4.61 -4.49 -26.04
C ALA A 252 -4.16 -5.95 -25.94
N ALA A 253 -3.02 -6.30 -26.54
CA ALA A 253 -2.42 -7.63 -26.41
C ALA A 253 -1.95 -7.90 -24.98
N LEU A 254 -1.26 -6.93 -24.36
CA LEU A 254 -0.78 -7.04 -22.98
C LEU A 254 -1.95 -7.17 -21.98
N LEU A 255 -3.03 -6.41 -22.18
CA LEU A 255 -4.25 -6.50 -21.36
C LEU A 255 -4.95 -7.85 -21.50
N ARG A 256 -5.05 -8.42 -22.71
CA ARG A 256 -5.61 -9.77 -22.90
C ARG A 256 -4.79 -10.84 -22.16
N ALA A 257 -3.49 -10.63 -22.05
CA ALA A 257 -2.59 -11.51 -21.31
C ALA A 257 -2.61 -11.27 -19.78
N MET A 258 -3.30 -10.22 -19.31
CA MET A 258 -3.34 -9.89 -17.89
C MET A 258 -4.00 -11.03 -17.10
N PRO A 259 -3.30 -11.62 -16.11
CA PRO A 259 -3.87 -12.67 -15.30
C PRO A 259 -4.94 -12.15 -14.36
N ARG A 260 -5.88 -13.03 -14.01
CA ARG A 260 -6.88 -12.77 -12.98
C ARG A 260 -6.25 -12.86 -11.59
N THR A 261 -6.83 -12.12 -10.65
CA THR A 261 -6.54 -12.22 -9.22
C THR A 261 -6.69 -13.66 -8.73
N ARG A 262 -5.70 -14.15 -7.99
CA ARG A 262 -5.75 -15.43 -7.30
C ARG A 262 -5.84 -15.19 -5.81
N ARG A 263 -6.82 -15.80 -5.14
CA ARG A 263 -6.90 -15.77 -3.67
C ARG A 263 -6.02 -16.88 -3.11
N VAL A 264 -4.89 -16.51 -2.54
CA VAL A 264 -3.94 -17.44 -1.94
C VAL A 264 -4.30 -17.60 -0.46
N LYS A 265 -4.47 -18.84 -0.01
CA LYS A 265 -4.68 -19.13 1.41
C LYS A 265 -3.37 -18.86 2.16
N VAL A 266 -3.46 -18.08 3.23
CA VAL A 266 -2.35 -17.95 4.18
C VAL A 266 -2.26 -19.28 4.94
N PRO A 267 -1.09 -19.94 4.97
CA PRO A 267 -0.96 -21.23 5.66
C PRO A 267 -1.42 -21.13 7.12
N THR A 268 -2.43 -21.93 7.49
CA THR A 268 -2.79 -22.14 8.88
C THR A 268 -1.63 -22.85 9.58
N GLY A 269 -0.90 -22.11 10.42
CA GLY A 269 0.35 -22.59 11.03
C GLY A 269 1.60 -21.81 10.61
N ALA A 270 1.46 -20.76 9.79
CA ALA A 270 2.56 -19.82 9.55
C ALA A 270 3.19 -19.42 10.90
N PRO A 271 4.53 -19.49 11.03
CA PRO A 271 5.19 -19.24 12.29
C PRO A 271 4.84 -17.85 12.78
N ARG A 272 4.48 -17.76 14.05
CA ARG A 272 4.13 -16.49 14.68
C ARG A 272 5.21 -16.19 15.68
N VAL A 273 5.92 -15.10 15.45
CA VAL A 273 6.85 -14.56 16.41
C VAL A 273 6.25 -13.29 16.97
N ASP A 274 5.96 -13.31 18.25
CA ASP A 274 5.47 -12.19 19.05
C ASP A 274 6.67 -11.38 19.53
N VAL A 275 6.61 -10.06 19.39
CA VAL A 275 7.62 -9.11 19.83
C VAL A 275 6.92 -8.12 20.75
N ARG A 276 7.28 -8.10 22.04
CA ARG A 276 6.63 -7.24 23.02
C ARG A 276 7.64 -6.51 23.88
N GLN A 277 7.43 -5.22 24.08
CA GLN A 277 8.16 -4.47 25.09
C GLN A 277 7.77 -4.93 26.50
N SER A 278 8.74 -5.07 27.38
CA SER A 278 8.54 -5.41 28.78
C SER A 278 9.64 -4.73 29.61
N GLY A 279 9.32 -3.57 30.17
CA GLY A 279 10.29 -2.69 30.82
C GLY A 279 11.16 -1.98 29.77
N ALA A 280 12.48 -1.97 30.01
CA ALA A 280 13.47 -1.37 29.10
C ALA A 280 13.87 -2.29 27.93
N GLU A 281 13.36 -3.52 27.87
CA GLU A 281 13.76 -4.53 26.89
C GLU A 281 12.58 -5.03 26.05
N TRP A 282 12.91 -5.69 24.94
CA TRP A 282 11.98 -6.29 23.99
C TRP A 282 12.09 -7.80 24.02
N LYS A 283 10.98 -8.48 24.31
CA LYS A 283 10.86 -9.93 24.34
C LYS A 283 10.41 -10.47 23.00
N VAL A 284 11.14 -11.44 22.47
CA VAL A 284 10.77 -12.16 21.23
C VAL A 284 10.37 -13.60 21.57
N THR A 285 9.21 -14.04 21.08
CA THR A 285 8.63 -15.37 21.39
C THR A 285 7.99 -16.01 20.16
N LEU A 286 8.41 -17.21 19.78
CA LEU A 286 7.72 -18.03 18.77
C LEU A 286 6.46 -18.66 19.39
N VAL A 287 5.29 -18.12 19.07
CA VAL A 287 3.97 -18.52 19.61
C VAL A 287 3.19 -19.48 18.70
N SER A 288 3.73 -19.83 17.53
CA SER A 288 3.16 -20.84 16.64
C SER A 288 3.47 -22.28 17.03
N VAL A 289 4.31 -22.49 18.04
CA VAL A 289 4.65 -23.80 18.61
C VAL A 289 4.06 -23.92 20.01
N LYS A 290 3.78 -25.16 20.45
CA LYS A 290 3.37 -25.47 21.82
C LYS A 290 4.38 -26.43 22.45
N PRO A 291 5.00 -26.07 23.59
CA PRO A 291 4.91 -24.77 24.26
C PRO A 291 5.52 -23.64 23.40
N ALA A 292 5.10 -22.40 23.63
CA ALA A 292 5.71 -21.25 22.97
C ALA A 292 7.21 -21.17 23.32
N VAL A 293 8.05 -20.81 22.35
CA VAL A 293 9.51 -20.79 22.52
C VAL A 293 9.98 -19.35 22.66
N HIS A 294 10.59 -19.02 23.81
CA HIS A 294 11.23 -17.73 24.00
C HIS A 294 12.55 -17.66 23.21
N LEU A 295 12.65 -16.68 22.30
CA LEU A 295 13.78 -16.53 21.39
C LEU A 295 14.87 -15.60 21.93
N GLY A 296 14.52 -14.71 22.87
CA GLY A 296 15.47 -13.83 23.54
C GLY A 296 14.87 -12.49 23.98
N TRP A 297 15.70 -11.73 24.70
CA TRP A 297 15.49 -10.34 25.08
C TRP A 297 16.45 -9.45 24.29
N PHE A 298 16.00 -8.25 23.93
CA PHE A 298 16.75 -7.33 23.10
C PHE A 298 16.61 -5.91 23.66
N GLU A 299 17.72 -5.19 23.72
CA GLU A 299 17.76 -3.81 24.24
C GLU A 299 17.03 -2.81 23.33
N THR A 300 16.89 -3.15 22.04
CA THR A 300 16.25 -2.29 21.04
C THR A 300 15.19 -3.05 20.26
N GLU A 301 14.15 -2.34 19.86
CA GLU A 301 13.10 -2.87 18.99
C GLU A 301 13.67 -3.37 17.66
N ALA A 302 14.59 -2.62 17.06
CA ALA A 302 15.24 -2.99 15.81
C ALA A 302 15.98 -4.34 15.92
N ALA A 303 16.64 -4.63 17.04
CA ALA A 303 17.27 -5.92 17.27
C ALA A 303 16.23 -7.04 17.47
N ALA A 304 15.13 -6.75 18.17
CA ALA A 304 14.03 -7.70 18.34
C ALA A 304 13.36 -8.05 17.00
N GLN A 305 13.14 -7.06 16.12
CA GLN A 305 12.59 -7.27 14.78
C GLN A 305 13.54 -8.08 13.89
N ARG A 306 14.86 -7.83 13.95
CA ARG A 306 15.85 -8.69 13.27
C ARG A 306 15.79 -10.13 13.76
N ALA A 307 15.66 -10.35 15.08
CA ALA A 307 15.54 -11.69 15.64
C ALA A 307 14.24 -12.39 15.22
N ARG A 308 13.12 -11.67 15.15
CA ARG A 308 11.86 -12.15 14.57
C ARG A 308 12.07 -12.63 13.13
N GLN A 309 12.72 -11.83 12.29
CA GLN A 309 13.00 -12.17 10.90
C GLN A 309 13.86 -13.44 10.77
N VAL A 310 14.92 -13.55 11.57
CA VAL A 310 15.77 -14.76 11.59
C VAL A 310 14.97 -15.99 12.02
N ALA A 311 14.11 -15.88 13.02
CA ALA A 311 13.30 -16.99 13.51
C ALA A 311 12.26 -17.46 12.49
N LEU A 312 11.58 -16.52 11.81
CA LEU A 312 10.64 -16.85 10.73
C LEU A 312 11.36 -17.55 9.57
N LYS A 313 12.54 -17.05 9.16
CA LYS A 313 13.36 -17.65 8.10
C LYS A 313 13.81 -19.08 8.45
N ARG A 314 14.27 -19.31 9.68
CA ARG A 314 14.67 -20.65 10.16
C ARG A 314 13.49 -21.63 10.22
N TYR A 315 12.32 -21.16 10.66
CA TYR A 315 11.13 -22.00 10.67
C TYR A 315 10.69 -22.38 9.26
N ALA A 316 10.74 -21.43 8.31
CA ALA A 316 10.45 -21.69 6.90
C ALA A 316 11.44 -22.70 6.26
N ALA A 317 12.69 -22.74 6.72
CA ALA A 317 13.69 -23.70 6.27
C ALA A 317 13.52 -25.12 6.84
N GLY A 318 12.55 -25.36 7.74
CA GLY A 318 12.30 -26.68 8.34
C GLY A 318 13.11 -26.99 9.60
N ASP A 319 13.94 -26.05 10.08
CA ASP A 319 14.78 -26.22 11.28
C ASP A 319 14.03 -26.12 12.61
N GLY A 320 12.69 -26.04 12.59
CA GLY A 320 11.83 -25.78 13.74
C GLY A 320 11.89 -26.81 14.89
N ARG A 321 12.72 -27.85 14.80
CA ARG A 321 12.91 -28.87 15.86
C ARG A 321 14.17 -28.68 16.71
N SER A 322 15.09 -27.75 16.39
CA SER A 322 16.39 -27.65 17.07
C SER A 322 16.62 -26.39 17.90
N ALA A 323 15.65 -25.48 18.06
CA ALA A 323 15.81 -24.20 18.77
C ALA A 323 15.93 -24.29 20.31
N GLY A 324 16.26 -25.46 20.85
CA GLY A 324 16.24 -25.78 22.27
C GLY A 324 17.59 -25.70 23.00
N SER A 325 18.60 -24.98 22.51
CA SER A 325 19.83 -24.68 23.30
C SER A 325 20.80 -23.78 22.53
N GLY A 326 20.51 -22.47 22.45
CA GLY A 326 21.50 -21.47 22.04
C GLY A 326 22.22 -20.90 23.27
N PRO A 327 23.54 -20.63 23.22
CA PRO A 327 24.28 -20.10 24.36
C PRO A 327 23.73 -18.73 24.77
N ARG A 328 23.47 -18.54 26.08
CA ARG A 328 23.18 -17.23 26.66
C ARG A 328 24.35 -16.28 26.37
N PRO A 329 24.12 -15.08 25.82
CA PRO A 329 25.18 -14.07 25.77
C PRO A 329 25.59 -13.74 27.20
N ALA A 330 26.90 -13.82 27.46
CA ALA A 330 27.48 -13.52 28.76
C ALA A 330 27.18 -12.06 29.11
N ARG A 331 26.63 -11.83 30.31
CA ARG A 331 26.62 -10.50 30.92
C ARG A 331 28.08 -10.09 31.11
N GLN A 332 28.53 -9.07 30.38
CA GLN A 332 29.74 -8.35 30.78
C GLN A 332 29.43 -7.65 32.11
N ALA A 333 29.99 -8.20 33.18
CA ALA A 333 30.06 -7.51 34.46
C ALA A 333 31.14 -6.43 34.32
N GLY A 334 30.73 -5.16 34.41
CA GLY A 334 31.64 -4.04 34.54
C GLY A 334 32.36 -4.09 35.89
N ALA A 335 33.67 -3.95 35.83
CA ALA A 335 34.48 -3.34 36.88
C ALA A 335 34.66 -1.85 36.54
#